data_AF-A0A953RG58-F1
#
_entry.id   AF-A0A953RG58-F1
#
_cell.length_a   1.000
_cell.length_b   1.000
_cell.length_c   1.000
_cell.angle_alpha   90.00
_cell.angle_beta   90.00
_cell.angle_gamma   90.00
#
_symmetry.space_group_name_H-M   'P 1'
#
loop_
_entity.id
_entity.type
_entity.pdbx_description
1 polymer ?
#
loop_
_entity_poly.entity_id
_entity_poly.type
_entity_poly.pdbx_seq_one_letter_code
_entity_poly.pdbx_strand_id
1 'polypeptide(L)'
;MAVSLAGTRVLQEDLGIHEVTEHLVADLVERCRPVFEALGRQTFAAGLLPWQANAVKLCGNFMIASMLETFGEAFTTMRKAGVDCHLFLETMTALFGSPVSANDGRIMADERFEPAGFALTLGLKDVRLVLETAQEYASPMPLASLIRDHLLSAVAHGQADLDCSSISRVIARNAGLP
;
A
#
# COMPACT_ATOMS: atom_id res chain seq x y z
N MET A 1 4.35 4.08 22.01
CA MET A 1 3.74 3.16 22.99
C MET A 1 3.18 1.99 22.21
N ALA A 2 3.81 0.82 22.33
CA ALA A 2 3.30 -0.42 21.76
C ALA A 2 2.39 -1.08 22.78
N VAL A 3 1.14 -1.38 22.40
CA VAL A 3 0.27 -2.25 23.17
C VAL A 3 0.15 -3.55 22.39
N SER A 4 0.80 -4.58 22.92
CA SER A 4 0.60 -5.97 22.53
C SER A 4 -0.82 -6.39 22.92
N LEU A 5 -1.62 -6.84 21.96
CA LEU A 5 -2.93 -7.45 22.18
C LEU A 5 -2.88 -8.94 21.85
N ALA A 6 -1.99 -9.67 22.54
CA ALA A 6 -2.10 -11.12 22.65
C ALA A 6 -2.74 -11.45 24.00
N GLY A 7 -4.07 -11.65 24.06
CA GLY A 7 -4.65 -12.18 25.30
C GLY A 7 -6.16 -12.13 25.55
N THR A 8 -6.98 -11.43 24.78
CA THR A 8 -8.43 -11.31 25.09
C THR A 8 -9.29 -11.99 24.04
N ARG A 9 -9.38 -13.32 24.11
CA ARG A 9 -10.29 -14.12 23.26
C ARG A 9 -11.23 -15.04 24.05
N VAL A 10 -11.49 -14.74 25.32
CA VAL A 10 -12.47 -15.48 26.13
C VAL A 10 -13.24 -14.45 26.96
N LEU A 11 -14.58 -14.51 26.90
CA LEU A 11 -15.58 -13.62 27.54
C LEU A 11 -16.05 -12.40 26.71
N GLN A 12 -16.65 -12.63 25.53
CA GLN A 12 -17.49 -11.65 24.84
C GLN A 12 -18.82 -12.27 24.37
N GLU A 13 -19.45 -13.06 25.24
CA GLU A 13 -20.88 -13.32 25.15
C GLU A 13 -21.52 -12.66 26.38
N ASP A 14 -22.63 -11.96 26.13
CA ASP A 14 -23.56 -11.30 27.06
C ASP A 14 -23.43 -9.78 27.32
N LEU A 15 -24.56 -9.12 27.02
CA LEU A 15 -25.05 -7.78 27.41
C LEU A 15 -24.63 -6.61 26.51
N GLY A 16 -25.57 -6.11 25.67
CA GLY A 16 -25.85 -4.71 25.27
C GLY A 16 -24.73 -3.69 24.94
N ILE A 17 -23.47 -4.05 25.06
CA ILE A 17 -22.31 -3.18 24.96
C ILE A 17 -22.01 -2.93 23.48
N HIS A 18 -22.18 -3.94 22.62
CA HIS A 18 -22.01 -3.83 21.17
C HIS A 18 -22.87 -2.71 20.57
N GLU A 19 -24.17 -2.68 20.86
CA GLU A 19 -25.09 -1.68 20.31
C GLU A 19 -24.78 -0.25 20.80
N VAL A 20 -24.36 -0.11 22.07
CA VAL A 20 -23.92 1.17 22.64
C VAL A 20 -22.57 1.64 22.07
N THR A 21 -21.65 0.71 21.75
CA THR A 21 -20.36 1.08 21.15
C THR A 21 -20.53 1.49 19.68
N GLU A 22 -21.42 0.84 18.95
CA GLU A 22 -21.72 1.17 17.54
C GLU A 22 -22.29 2.57 17.38
N HIS A 23 -23.27 2.94 18.22
CA HIS A 23 -23.86 4.28 18.20
C HIS A 23 -22.82 5.36 18.54
N LEU A 24 -21.99 5.11 19.55
CA LEU A 24 -20.96 6.05 19.99
C LEU A 24 -19.89 6.30 18.91
N VAL A 25 -19.45 5.26 18.18
CA VAL A 25 -18.46 5.41 17.11
C VAL A 25 -19.06 6.15 15.91
N ALA A 26 -20.29 5.82 15.51
CA ALA A 26 -20.99 6.52 14.44
C ALA A 26 -21.17 8.02 14.77
N ASP A 27 -21.56 8.33 16.00
CA ASP A 27 -21.72 9.71 16.49
C ASP A 27 -20.39 10.49 16.47
N LEU A 28 -19.27 9.83 16.82
CA LEU A 28 -17.95 10.46 16.77
C LEU A 28 -17.49 10.74 15.32
N VAL A 29 -17.76 9.83 14.39
CA VAL A 29 -17.47 10.03 12.97
C VAL A 29 -18.29 11.20 12.42
N GLU A 30 -19.57 11.28 12.78
CA GLU A 30 -20.46 12.35 12.34
C GLU A 30 -20.06 13.71 12.90
N ARG A 31 -19.70 13.77 14.19
CA ARG A 31 -19.16 15.01 14.81
C ARG A 31 -17.89 15.51 14.14
N CYS A 32 -17.07 14.60 13.60
CA CYS A 32 -15.85 14.93 12.87
C CYS A 32 -16.07 15.20 11.38
N ARG A 33 -17.27 14.95 10.83
CA ARG A 33 -17.57 15.09 9.40
C ARG A 33 -17.12 16.43 8.80
N PRO A 34 -17.35 17.60 9.42
CA PRO A 34 -16.91 18.88 8.85
C PRO A 34 -15.39 18.96 8.66
N VAL A 35 -14.62 18.32 9.54
CA VAL A 35 -13.15 18.26 9.43
C VAL A 35 -12.74 17.34 8.29
N PHE A 36 -13.37 16.17 8.16
CA PHE A 36 -13.06 15.23 7.08
C PHE A 36 -13.41 15.79 5.70
N GLU A 37 -14.53 16.50 5.57
CA GLU A 37 -14.95 17.16 4.32
C GLU A 37 -14.02 18.31 3.93
N ALA A 38 -13.39 18.98 4.91
CA ALA A 38 -12.38 20.01 4.64
C ALA A 38 -11.03 19.43 4.18
N LEU A 39 -10.70 18.20 4.57
CA LEU A 39 -9.40 17.56 4.30
C LEU A 39 -9.40 16.65 3.08
N GLY A 40 -10.53 16.01 2.77
CA GLY A 40 -10.63 14.96 1.76
C GLY A 40 -11.85 15.10 0.87
N ARG A 41 -11.82 14.42 -0.28
CA ARG A 41 -12.93 14.43 -1.23
C ARG A 41 -14.11 13.58 -0.80
N GLN A 42 -13.83 12.51 -0.05
CA GLN A 42 -14.84 11.53 0.36
C GLN A 42 -14.37 10.84 1.64
N THR A 43 -15.34 10.52 2.51
CA THR A 43 -15.13 9.77 3.75
C THR A 43 -15.87 8.44 3.64
N PHE A 44 -15.18 7.34 3.92
CA PHE A 44 -15.76 5.99 3.94
C PHE A 44 -15.72 5.44 5.35
N ALA A 45 -16.86 4.95 5.85
CA ALA A 45 -16.91 4.20 7.09
C ALA A 45 -16.38 2.77 6.85
N ALA A 46 -15.21 2.45 7.40
CA ALA A 46 -14.56 1.15 7.23
C ALA A 46 -15.19 0.03 8.08
N GLY A 47 -16.05 0.40 9.04
CA GLY A 47 -16.72 -0.51 9.95
C GLY A 47 -16.98 0.15 11.31
N LEU A 48 -17.41 -0.65 12.28
CA LEU A 48 -17.84 -0.22 13.61
C LEU A 48 -16.71 -0.28 14.64
N LEU A 49 -15.68 -1.07 14.38
CA LEU A 49 -14.53 -1.23 15.25
C LEU A 49 -13.36 -0.36 14.73
N PRO A 50 -12.67 0.40 15.60
CA PRO A 50 -11.60 1.32 15.18
C PRO A 50 -10.49 0.69 14.33
N TRP A 51 -10.15 -0.58 14.57
CA TRP A 51 -9.09 -1.28 13.84
C TRP A 51 -9.43 -1.58 12.37
N GLN A 52 -10.72 -1.59 12.00
CA GLN A 52 -11.15 -1.94 10.63
C GLN A 52 -10.67 -0.92 9.60
N ALA A 53 -10.60 0.36 9.96
CA ALA A 53 -10.02 1.39 9.11
C ALA A 53 -8.53 1.15 8.82
N ASN A 54 -7.78 0.65 9.82
CA ASN A 54 -6.38 0.30 9.65
C ASN A 54 -6.21 -0.89 8.68
N ALA A 55 -7.05 -1.92 8.82
CA ALA A 55 -7.03 -3.07 7.90
C ALA A 55 -7.30 -2.65 6.45
N VAL A 56 -8.32 -1.80 6.22
CA VAL A 56 -8.62 -1.24 4.88
C VAL A 56 -7.43 -0.46 4.34
N LYS A 57 -6.79 0.39 5.16
CA LYS A 57 -5.63 1.18 4.74
C LYS A 57 -4.43 0.31 4.39
N LEU A 58 -4.12 -0.70 5.21
CA LEU A 58 -2.99 -1.60 4.97
C LEU A 58 -3.19 -2.43 3.70
N CYS A 59 -4.38 -3.00 3.50
CA CYS A 59 -4.70 -3.72 2.27
C CYS A 59 -4.67 -2.81 1.04
N GLY A 60 -5.15 -1.56 1.16
CA GLY A 60 -5.05 -0.57 0.09
C GLY A 60 -3.61 -0.23 -0.28
N ASN A 61 -2.75 0.00 0.71
CA ASN A 61 -1.32 0.25 0.47
C ASN A 61 -0.61 -0.97 -0.12
N PHE A 62 -0.97 -2.18 0.30
CA PHE A 62 -0.50 -3.42 -0.33
C PHE A 62 -0.87 -3.50 -1.82
N MET A 63 -2.10 -3.13 -2.19
CA MET A 63 -2.51 -3.10 -3.60
C MET A 63 -1.69 -2.11 -4.41
N ILE A 64 -1.40 -0.92 -3.86
CA ILE A 64 -0.54 0.06 -4.52
C ILE A 64 0.88 -0.48 -4.69
N ALA A 65 1.47 -1.05 -3.63
CA ALA A 65 2.81 -1.64 -3.71
C ALA A 65 2.89 -2.80 -4.72
N SER A 66 1.82 -3.61 -4.81
CA SER A 66 1.69 -4.67 -5.80
C SER A 66 1.64 -4.12 -7.23
N MET A 67 0.95 -3.00 -7.43
CA MET A 67 0.92 -2.33 -8.72
C MET A 67 2.33 -1.84 -9.12
N LEU A 68 3.10 -1.26 -8.19
CA LEU A 68 4.49 -0.84 -8.44
C LEU A 68 5.37 -2.03 -8.83
N GLU A 69 5.25 -3.16 -8.13
CA GLU A 69 5.97 -4.39 -8.45
C GLU A 69 5.64 -4.86 -9.87
N THR A 70 4.34 -4.98 -10.20
CA THR A 70 3.92 -5.42 -11.54
C THR A 70 4.33 -4.47 -12.67
N PHE A 71 4.28 -3.15 -12.46
CA PHE A 71 4.84 -2.19 -13.41
C PHE A 71 6.35 -2.37 -13.56
N GLY A 72 7.06 -2.63 -12.45
CA GLY A 72 8.50 -2.84 -12.47
C GLY A 72 8.87 -4.06 -13.32
N GLU A 73 8.16 -5.18 -13.15
CA GLU A 73 8.33 -6.37 -13.97
C GLU A 73 8.00 -6.13 -15.45
N ALA A 74 6.87 -5.46 -15.73
CA ALA A 74 6.43 -5.17 -17.09
C ALA A 74 7.40 -4.24 -17.81
N PHE A 75 7.79 -3.11 -17.21
CA PHE A 75 8.74 -2.16 -17.78
C PHE A 75 10.13 -2.77 -17.95
N THR A 76 10.60 -3.56 -16.99
CA THR A 76 11.86 -4.31 -17.13
C THR A 76 11.80 -5.23 -18.35
N THR A 77 10.68 -5.91 -18.56
CA THR A 77 10.46 -6.78 -19.73
C THR A 77 10.43 -5.97 -21.04
N MET A 78 9.72 -4.85 -21.07
CA MET A 78 9.67 -3.96 -22.24
C MET A 78 11.06 -3.41 -22.60
N ARG A 79 11.83 -2.96 -21.60
CA ARG A 79 13.23 -2.53 -21.76
C ARG A 79 14.08 -3.63 -22.41
N LYS A 80 13.97 -4.88 -21.96
CA LYS A 80 14.70 -6.01 -22.56
C LYS A 80 14.23 -6.33 -23.99
N ALA A 81 12.95 -6.13 -24.28
CA ALA A 81 12.38 -6.34 -25.60
C ALA A 81 12.64 -5.18 -26.58
N GLY A 82 13.22 -4.07 -26.12
CA GLY A 82 13.40 -2.86 -26.94
C GLY A 82 12.10 -2.11 -27.22
N VAL A 83 11.09 -2.27 -26.36
CA VAL A 83 9.78 -1.60 -26.46
C VAL A 83 9.75 -0.41 -25.50
N ASP A 84 9.20 0.71 -25.97
CA ASP A 84 9.06 1.93 -25.17
C ASP A 84 8.06 1.75 -24.01
N CYS A 85 8.52 2.00 -22.79
CA CYS A 85 7.71 1.93 -21.58
C CYS A 85 6.63 3.02 -21.53
N HIS A 86 6.86 4.18 -22.16
CA HIS A 86 5.86 5.24 -22.24
C HIS A 86 4.66 4.81 -23.07
N LEU A 87 4.89 4.19 -24.23
CA LEU A 87 3.82 3.66 -25.07
C LEU A 87 2.99 2.59 -24.32
N PHE A 88 3.66 1.71 -23.57
CA PHE A 88 2.95 0.72 -22.75
C PHE A 88 2.11 1.41 -21.66
N LEU A 89 2.67 2.39 -20.96
CA LEU A 89 1.97 3.15 -19.93
C LEU A 89 0.75 3.90 -20.47
N GLU A 90 0.86 4.53 -21.64
CA GLU A 90 -0.27 5.18 -22.31
C GLU A 90 -1.40 4.18 -22.60
N THR A 91 -1.04 3.00 -23.10
CA THR A 91 -1.99 1.91 -23.37
C THR A 91 -2.69 1.45 -22.08
N MET A 92 -1.93 1.23 -21.00
CA MET A 92 -2.50 0.80 -19.72
C MET A 92 -3.36 1.89 -19.08
N THR A 93 -2.94 3.16 -19.19
CA THR A 93 -3.71 4.29 -18.65
C THR A 93 -5.07 4.42 -19.34
N ALA A 94 -5.12 4.22 -20.66
CA ALA A 94 -6.37 4.21 -21.41
C ALA A 94 -7.29 3.05 -21.01
N LEU A 95 -6.73 1.89 -20.64
CA LEU A 95 -7.49 0.71 -20.23
C LEU A 95 -8.02 0.79 -18.79
N PHE A 96 -7.20 1.27 -17.85
CA PHE A 96 -7.55 1.27 -16.43
C PHE A 96 -8.19 2.57 -15.93
N GLY A 97 -7.93 3.70 -16.58
CA GLY A 97 -8.50 5.01 -16.21
C GLY A 97 -8.12 5.50 -14.80
N SER A 98 -7.09 4.94 -14.18
CA SER A 98 -6.69 5.25 -12.80
C SER A 98 -5.54 6.27 -12.75
N PRO A 99 -5.71 7.41 -12.07
CA PRO A 99 -4.64 8.40 -11.89
C PRO A 99 -3.42 7.87 -11.12
N VAL A 100 -3.63 6.94 -10.18
CA VAL A 100 -2.54 6.37 -9.37
C VAL A 100 -1.60 5.54 -10.25
N SER A 101 -2.17 4.72 -11.13
CA SER A 101 -1.41 3.92 -12.10
C SER A 101 -0.63 4.81 -13.08
N ALA A 102 -1.22 5.93 -13.50
CA ALA A 102 -0.59 6.86 -14.45
C ALA A 102 0.59 7.62 -13.83
N ASN A 103 0.45 8.13 -12.61
CA ASN A 103 1.51 8.91 -11.96
C ASN A 103 2.72 8.06 -11.63
N ASP A 104 2.51 6.94 -10.93
CA ASP A 104 3.61 6.10 -10.47
C ASP A 104 4.28 5.38 -11.65
N GLY A 105 3.48 4.94 -12.62
CA GLY A 105 3.98 4.39 -13.87
C GLY A 105 4.85 5.39 -14.63
N ARG A 106 4.51 6.68 -14.63
CA ARG A 106 5.32 7.71 -15.29
C ARG A 106 6.66 7.93 -14.59
N ILE A 107 6.65 8.00 -13.25
CA ILE A 107 7.89 8.10 -12.45
C ILE A 107 8.86 6.97 -12.80
N MET A 108 8.34 5.75 -12.92
CA MET A 108 9.12 4.55 -13.24
C MET A 108 9.60 4.55 -14.70
N ALA A 109 8.76 4.95 -15.65
CA ALA A 109 9.13 5.04 -17.06
C ALA A 109 10.22 6.13 -17.28
N ASP A 110 10.14 7.25 -16.56
CA ASP A 110 11.14 8.32 -16.58
C ASP A 110 12.42 7.98 -15.79
N GLU A 111 12.39 6.94 -14.96
CA GLU A 111 13.43 6.55 -13.99
C GLU A 111 13.88 7.68 -13.03
N ARG A 112 12.96 8.59 -12.69
CA ARG A 112 13.22 9.78 -11.86
C ARG A 112 12.50 9.70 -10.51
N PHE A 113 13.19 9.11 -9.53
CA PHE A 113 12.62 8.83 -8.20
C PHE A 113 12.82 9.94 -7.16
N GLU A 114 13.26 11.13 -7.58
CA GLU A 114 13.44 12.30 -6.72
C GLU A 114 12.75 13.54 -7.32
N PRO A 115 12.08 14.37 -6.48
CA PRO A 115 11.85 14.16 -5.05
C PRO A 115 10.86 13.02 -4.80
N ALA A 116 10.98 12.36 -3.64
CA ALA A 116 10.07 11.29 -3.28
C ALA A 116 8.66 11.84 -2.96
N GLY A 117 7.64 11.32 -3.63
CA GLY A 117 6.25 11.53 -3.24
C GLY A 117 5.88 10.68 -2.02
N PHE A 118 6.43 9.46 -1.97
CA PHE A 118 6.33 8.58 -0.82
C PHE A 118 7.64 7.79 -0.65
N ALA A 119 8.37 8.03 0.44
CA ALA A 119 9.68 7.41 0.66
C ALA A 119 9.58 5.87 0.73
N LEU A 120 10.52 5.18 0.09
CA LEU A 120 10.55 3.71 0.00
C LEU A 120 10.55 3.02 1.37
N THR A 121 11.21 3.62 2.37
CA THR A 121 11.19 3.12 3.75
C THR A 121 9.79 3.10 4.37
N LEU A 122 8.92 4.05 4.00
CA LEU A 122 7.52 4.06 4.44
C LEU A 122 6.71 2.93 3.78
N GLY A 123 6.98 2.65 2.49
CA GLY A 123 6.45 1.50 1.79
C GLY A 123 6.84 0.18 2.44
N LEU A 124 8.12 0.02 2.79
CA LEU A 124 8.61 -1.17 3.50
C LEU A 124 7.92 -1.34 4.86
N LYS A 125 7.71 -0.25 5.60
CA LYS A 125 7.00 -0.26 6.88
C LYS A 125 5.54 -0.71 6.69
N ASP A 126 4.82 -0.18 5.70
CA ASP A 126 3.42 -0.54 5.46
C ASP A 126 3.26 -2.01 4.99
N VAL A 127 4.18 -2.51 4.15
CA VAL A 127 4.17 -3.92 3.72
C VAL A 127 4.50 -4.87 4.89
N ARG A 128 5.31 -4.46 5.85
CA ARG A 128 5.51 -5.24 7.10
C ARG A 128 4.24 -5.28 7.94
N LEU A 129 3.58 -4.14 8.13
CA LEU A 129 2.34 -4.06 8.90
C LEU A 129 1.21 -4.92 8.31
N VAL A 130 1.05 -4.94 6.98
CA VAL A 130 0.02 -5.79 6.36
C VAL A 130 0.34 -7.28 6.51
N LEU A 131 1.62 -7.67 6.44
CA LEU A 131 2.04 -9.06 6.67
C LEU A 131 1.81 -9.50 8.12
N GLU A 132 2.14 -8.65 9.09
CA GLU A 132 1.86 -8.88 10.51
C GLU A 132 0.34 -9.04 10.74
N THR A 133 -0.45 -8.13 10.19
CA THR A 133 -1.92 -8.20 10.27
C THR A 133 -2.45 -9.50 9.67
N ALA A 134 -1.98 -9.88 8.47
CA ALA A 134 -2.44 -11.08 7.79
C ALA A 134 -2.07 -12.37 8.54
N GLN A 135 -0.94 -12.38 9.23
CA GLN A 135 -0.50 -13.49 10.08
C GLN A 135 -1.45 -13.73 11.25
N GLU A 136 -2.02 -12.69 11.87
CA GLU A 136 -3.00 -12.82 12.96
C GLU A 136 -4.25 -13.60 12.54
N TYR A 137 -4.60 -13.55 11.25
CA TYR A 137 -5.76 -14.23 10.67
C TYR A 137 -5.40 -15.48 9.86
N ALA A 138 -4.13 -15.93 9.92
CA ALA A 138 -3.64 -17.04 9.11
C ALA A 138 -3.98 -16.89 7.61
N SER A 139 -3.91 -15.66 7.09
CA SER A 139 -4.17 -15.33 5.68
C SER A 139 -2.85 -15.15 4.93
N PRO A 140 -2.38 -16.14 4.15
CA PRO A 140 -1.10 -16.02 3.47
C PRO A 140 -1.09 -14.91 2.41
N MET A 141 -0.07 -14.05 2.43
CA MET A 141 0.14 -13.00 1.42
C MET A 141 1.51 -13.19 0.73
N PRO A 142 1.63 -14.15 -0.21
CA PRO A 142 2.91 -14.44 -0.86
C PRO A 142 3.46 -13.25 -1.65
N LEU A 143 2.59 -12.52 -2.35
CA LEU A 143 2.99 -11.32 -3.09
C LEU A 143 3.55 -10.23 -2.17
N ALA A 144 2.93 -10.00 -1.01
CA ALA A 144 3.45 -9.04 -0.02
C ALA A 144 4.83 -9.45 0.53
N SER A 145 5.07 -10.77 0.67
CA SER A 145 6.38 -11.27 1.10
C SER A 145 7.46 -11.00 0.06
N LEU A 146 7.17 -11.23 -1.22
CA LEU A 146 8.08 -10.88 -2.33
C LEU A 146 8.38 -9.37 -2.34
N ILE A 147 7.34 -8.54 -2.28
CA ILE A 147 7.48 -7.07 -2.28
C ILE A 147 8.31 -6.60 -1.08
N ARG A 148 8.08 -7.15 0.12
CA ARG A 148 8.88 -6.84 1.32
C ARG A 148 10.36 -7.07 1.06
N ASP A 149 10.71 -8.21 0.43
CA ASP A 149 12.11 -8.58 0.20
C ASP A 149 12.75 -7.71 -0.89
N HIS A 150 12.00 -7.32 -1.92
CA HIS A 150 12.45 -6.33 -2.90
C HIS A 150 12.64 -4.94 -2.29
N LEU A 151 11.70 -4.45 -1.48
CA LEU A 151 11.83 -3.19 -0.75
C LEU A 151 13.03 -3.21 0.21
N LEU A 152 13.25 -4.31 0.92
CA LEU A 152 14.42 -4.48 1.79
C LEU A 152 15.71 -4.43 0.98
N SER A 153 15.74 -5.10 -0.18
CA SER A 153 16.87 -5.04 -1.12
C SER A 153 17.11 -3.62 -1.63
N ALA A 154 16.06 -2.86 -1.94
CA ALA A 154 16.17 -1.47 -2.37
C ALA A 154 16.82 -0.60 -1.27
N VAL A 155 16.37 -0.72 -0.02
CA VAL A 155 16.98 -0.02 1.13
C VAL A 155 18.46 -0.37 1.25
N ALA A 156 18.82 -1.66 1.15
CA ALA A 156 20.21 -2.11 1.22
C ALA A 156 21.10 -1.54 0.10
N HIS A 157 20.51 -1.06 -1.00
CA HIS A 157 21.20 -0.42 -2.11
C HIS A 157 21.03 1.11 -2.13
N GLY A 158 20.76 1.73 -0.98
CA GLY A 158 20.77 3.18 -0.82
C GLY A 158 19.52 3.90 -1.33
N GLN A 159 18.40 3.19 -1.51
CA GLN A 159 17.15 3.76 -2.05
C GLN A 159 16.16 4.19 -0.96
N ALA A 160 16.60 4.29 0.30
CA ALA A 160 15.73 4.48 1.46
C ALA A 160 14.82 5.72 1.37
N ASP A 161 15.38 6.82 0.85
CA ASP A 161 14.73 8.13 0.76
C ASP A 161 14.19 8.43 -0.65
N LEU A 162 14.38 7.52 -1.61
CA LEU A 162 13.80 7.63 -2.95
C LEU A 162 12.31 7.34 -2.91
N ASP A 163 11.59 7.75 -3.95
CA ASP A 163 10.21 7.36 -4.14
C ASP A 163 10.03 5.83 -4.09
N CYS A 164 8.94 5.34 -3.51
CA CYS A 164 8.67 3.91 -3.36
C CYS A 164 8.64 3.16 -4.70
N SER A 165 8.32 3.86 -5.79
CA SER A 165 8.38 3.31 -7.15
C SER A 165 9.80 2.95 -7.62
N SER A 166 10.84 3.40 -6.91
CA SER A 166 12.24 2.99 -7.14
C SER A 166 12.51 1.51 -6.89
N ILE A 167 11.56 0.78 -6.28
CA ILE A 167 11.57 -0.69 -6.22
C ILE A 167 11.80 -1.34 -7.59
N SER A 168 11.35 -0.68 -8.67
CA SER A 168 11.64 -1.06 -10.06
C SER A 168 13.13 -1.28 -10.36
N ARG A 169 14.04 -0.54 -9.72
CA ARG A 169 15.50 -0.72 -9.89
C ARG A 169 15.99 -2.08 -9.39
N VAL A 170 15.37 -2.62 -8.32
CA VAL A 170 15.70 -3.97 -7.83
C VAL A 170 15.29 -5.01 -8.87
N ILE A 171 14.10 -4.85 -9.44
CA ILE A 171 13.54 -5.74 -10.46
C ILE A 171 14.39 -5.71 -11.74
N ALA A 172 14.74 -4.50 -12.21
CA ALA A 172 15.63 -4.30 -13.36
C ALA A 172 16.99 -4.97 -13.15
N ARG A 173 17.60 -4.76 -11.97
CA ARG A 173 18.87 -5.39 -11.59
C ARG A 173 18.78 -6.91 -11.58
N ASN A 174 17.70 -7.49 -11.04
CA ASN A 174 17.48 -8.94 -11.05
C ASN A 174 17.38 -9.51 -12.47
N ALA A 175 16.95 -8.70 -13.44
CA ALA A 175 16.87 -9.07 -14.85
C ALA A 175 18.15 -8.78 -15.68
N GLY A 176 19.20 -8.28 -15.03
CA GLY A 176 20.48 -7.94 -15.65
C GLY A 176 20.51 -6.56 -16.32
N LEU A 177 19.56 -5.68 -16.01
CA LEU A 177 19.54 -4.29 -16.46
C LEU A 177 20.16 -3.36 -15.40
N PRO A 178 20.70 -2.20 -15.82
CA PRO A 178 21.05 -1.14 -14.88
C PRO A 178 19.82 -0.57 -14.16
#